data_AF-A0A2N9G803-F1
#
_entry.id   AF-A0A2N9G803-F1
#
_cell.length_a   1.000
_cell.length_b   1.000
_cell.length_c   1.000
_cell.angle_alpha   90.00
_cell.angle_beta   90.00
_cell.angle_gamma   90.00
#
_symmetry.space_group_name_H-M   'P 1'
#
loop_
_entity.id
_entity.type
_entity.pdbx_description
1 polymer ?
#
loop_
_entity_poly.entity_id
_entity_poly.type
_entity_poly.pdbx_seq_one_letter_code
_entity_poly.pdbx_strand_id
1 'polypeptide(L)' 'MGGHGHDEPYYLHAKHMYNLDRMKYQKLTMSLAVFTAFSIGAGVPVFAVVFQQKKTASS' A
#
# COMPACT_ATOMS: atom_id res chain seq x y z
N MET A 1 -18.59 -27.53 32.81
CA MET A 1 -17.65 -28.05 31.80
C MET A 1 -18.12 -27.57 30.42
N GLY A 2 -17.28 -26.80 29.71
CA GLY A 2 -17.19 -26.72 28.24
C GLY A 2 -18.31 -26.05 27.44
N GLY A 3 -18.36 -24.71 27.41
CA GLY A 3 -19.14 -23.96 26.43
C GLY A 3 -18.39 -23.87 25.09
N HIS A 4 -18.90 -24.56 24.06
CA HIS A 4 -18.47 -24.46 22.67
C HIS A 4 -18.94 -23.12 22.07
N GLY A 5 -18.00 -22.31 21.58
CA GLY A 5 -18.34 -21.02 20.96
C GLY A 5 -17.13 -20.23 20.47
N HIS A 6 -16.24 -20.88 19.70
CA HIS A 6 -15.53 -20.28 18.57
C HIS A 6 -14.93 -18.87 18.78
N ASP A 7 -13.65 -18.83 19.18
CA ASP A 7 -12.74 -17.68 19.03
C ASP A 7 -12.46 -17.39 17.54
N GLU A 8 -13.52 -17.12 16.76
CA GLU A 8 -13.40 -16.82 15.34
C GLU A 8 -12.93 -15.36 15.21
N PRO A 9 -11.82 -15.09 14.51
CA PRO A 9 -11.28 -13.75 14.39
C PRO A 9 -12.34 -12.84 13.73
N TYR A 10 -12.56 -11.65 14.29
CA TYR A 10 -13.53 -10.64 13.81
C TYR A 10 -13.50 -10.40 12.29
N TYR A 11 -12.37 -10.67 11.64
CA TYR A 11 -12.18 -10.58 10.19
C TYR A 11 -12.90 -11.66 9.38
N LEU A 12 -13.29 -12.80 9.97
CA LEU A 12 -13.94 -13.90 9.25
C LEU A 12 -15.43 -13.66 8.95
N HIS A 13 -16.11 -12.86 9.78
CA HIS A 13 -17.54 -12.54 9.64
C HIS A 13 -17.84 -11.03 9.50
N ALA A 14 -16.83 -10.21 9.17
CA ALA A 14 -17.04 -8.79 8.97
C ALA A 14 -17.94 -8.52 7.75
N LYS A 15 -19.02 -7.75 7.94
CA LYS A 15 -19.95 -7.33 6.86
C LYS A 15 -19.24 -6.50 5.77
N HIS A 16 -18.11 -5.88 6.10
CA HIS A 16 -17.25 -5.14 5.19
C HIS A 16 -15.88 -5.79 5.15
N MET A 17 -15.43 -6.16 3.94
CA MET A 17 -14.13 -6.83 3.73
C MET A 17 -12.92 -6.01 4.23
N TYR A 18 -13.04 -4.69 4.24
CA TYR A 18 -11.99 -3.79 4.71
C TYR A 18 -12.47 -3.00 5.92
N ASN A 19 -11.74 -3.08 7.02
CA ASN A 19 -11.98 -2.27 8.21
C ASN A 19 -11.15 -0.98 8.17
N LEU A 20 -11.36 -0.18 7.12
CA LEU A 20 -10.59 1.05 6.87
C LEU A 20 -10.81 2.12 7.95
N ASP A 21 -12.05 2.24 8.43
CA ASP A 21 -12.45 3.25 9.42
C ASP A 21 -11.75 3.05 10.79
N ARG A 22 -11.48 1.79 11.17
CA ARG A 22 -10.76 1.48 12.41
C ARG A 22 -9.24 1.55 12.28
N MET A 23 -8.70 1.96 11.14
CA MET A 23 -7.27 2.08 10.95
C MET A 23 -6.73 3.32 11.68
N LYS A 24 -5.79 3.13 12.61
CA LYS A 24 -5.16 4.25 13.33
C LYS A 24 -4.42 5.16 12.33
N TYR A 25 -4.67 6.47 12.42
CA TYR A 25 -4.14 7.48 11.48
C TYR A 25 -4.48 7.24 10.01
N GLN A 26 -5.67 6.68 9.71
CA GLN A 26 -6.13 6.33 8.36
C GLN A 26 -5.80 7.38 7.29
N LYS A 27 -6.12 8.67 7.54
CA LYS A 27 -5.86 9.74 6.56
C LYS A 27 -4.37 9.91 6.24
N LEU A 28 -3.52 9.86 7.27
CA LEU A 28 -2.08 9.95 7.10
C LEU A 28 -1.55 8.74 6.31
N THR A 29 -1.93 7.52 6.73
CA THR A 29 -1.50 6.28 6.07
C THR A 29 -1.94 6.23 4.61
N MET A 30 -3.17 6.61 4.29
CA MET A 30 -3.67 6.63 2.92
C MET A 30 -2.96 7.69 2.08
N SER A 31 -2.72 8.89 2.64
CA SER A 31 -1.99 9.94 1.91
C SER A 31 -0.56 9.53 1.59
N LEU A 32 0.14 8.90 2.55
CA LEU A 32 1.48 8.37 2.35
C LEU A 32 1.48 7.24 1.32
N ALA A 33 0.53 6.30 1.42
CA ALA A 33 0.43 5.20 0.47
C ALA A 33 0.23 5.68 -0.97
N VAL A 34 -0.69 6.62 -1.19
CA VAL A 34 -0.94 7.22 -2.51
C VAL A 34 0.29 7.99 -2.99
N PHE A 35 0.90 8.79 -2.13
CA PHE A 35 2.10 9.55 -2.49
C PHE A 35 3.25 8.62 -2.89
N THR A 36 3.54 7.58 -2.10
CA THR A 36 4.58 6.61 -2.40
C THR A 36 4.31 5.87 -3.71
N ALA A 37 3.09 5.39 -3.93
CA ALA A 37 2.73 4.70 -5.17
C ALA A 37 2.93 5.61 -6.39
N PHE A 38 2.48 6.87 -6.29
CA PHE A 38 2.68 7.87 -7.34
C PHE A 38 4.17 8.17 -7.58
N SER A 39 4.95 8.39 -6.52
CA SER A 39 6.38 8.67 -6.62
C SER A 39 7.15 7.53 -7.27
N ILE A 40 6.82 6.27 -6.98
CA ILE A 40 7.45 5.12 -7.64
C ILE A 40 7.02 5.06 -9.11
N GLY A 41 5.73 5.21 -9.40
CA GLY A 41 5.19 5.16 -10.75
C GLY A 41 5.78 6.23 -11.68
N ALA A 42 6.01 7.44 -11.18
CA ALA A 42 6.64 8.52 -11.95
C ALA A 42 8.18 8.47 -11.90
N GLY A 43 8.75 8.10 -10.76
CA GLY A 43 10.20 8.13 -10.53
C GLY A 43 10.97 7.08 -11.33
N VAL A 44 10.43 5.86 -11.45
CA VAL A 44 11.09 4.77 -12.18
C VAL A 44 11.29 5.10 -13.67
N PRO A 45 10.26 5.55 -14.42
CA PRO A 45 10.44 5.95 -15.82
C PRO A 45 11.42 7.11 -16.01
N VAL A 46 11.35 8.14 -15.15
CA VAL A 46 12.28 9.29 -15.21
C VAL A 46 13.71 8.84 -15.01
N PHE A 47 13.96 8.01 -13.99
CA PHE A 47 15.29 7.45 -13.74
C PHE A 47 15.77 6.61 -14.93
N ALA A 48 14.90 5.79 -15.52
CA ALA A 48 15.24 4.98 -16.68
C ALA A 48 15.65 5.83 -17.89
N VAL A 49 14.94 6.94 -18.16
CA VAL A 49 15.30 7.88 -19.23
C VAL A 49 16.66 8.54 -18.94
N VAL A 50 16.87 9.04 -17.73
CA VAL A 50 18.15 9.67 -17.34
C VAL A 50 19.30 8.68 -17.47
N PHE A 51 19.11 7.44 -17.04
CA PHE A 51 20.11 6.39 -17.15
C PHE A 51 20.44 6.06 -18.61
N GLN A 52 19.43 5.98 -19.49
CA GLN A 52 19.64 5.74 -20.92
C GLN A 52 20.37 6.91 -21.58
N GLN A 53 19.98 8.15 -21.32
CA GLN A 53 20.65 9.34 -21.84
C GLN A 53 22.13 9.39 -21.44
N LYS A 54 22.46 9.03 -20.18
CA LYS A 54 23.86 8.96 -19.72
C LYS A 54 24.68 7.93 -20.48
N LYS A 55 24.10 6.80 -20.87
CA LYS A 55 24.80 5.79 -21.70
C LYS A 55 25.05 6.30 -23.11
N THR A 56 24.07 6.97 -23.73
CA THR A 56 24.19 7.51 -25.09
C THR A 56 25.14 8.71 -25.15
N ALA A 57 25.15 9.58 -24.14
CA ALA A 57 26.03 10.76 -24.09
C ALA A 57 27.50 10.43 -23.80
N SER A 58 27.82 9.19 -23.41
CA SER A 58 29.18 8.72 -23.18
C SER A 58 29.84 8.14 -24.44
N SER A 59 29.17 8.20 -25.60
CA SER A 59 29.68 7.75 -26.91
C SER A 59 30.19 8.93 -27.74
#